data_AF-A0A4V1LV46-F1
#
_entry.id   AF-A0A4V1LV46-F1
#
_cell.length_a   1.000
_cell.length_b   1.000
_cell.length_c   1.000
_cell.angle_alpha   90.00
_cell.angle_beta   90.00
_cell.angle_gamma   90.00
#
_symmetry.space_group_name_H-M   'P 1'
#
loop_
_entity.id
_entity.type
_entity.pdbx_description
1 polymer ?
#
loop_
_entity_poly.entity_id
_entity_poly.type
_entity_poly.pdbx_seq_one_letter_code
_entity_poly.pdbx_strand_id
1 'polypeptide(L)'
;MNSSMNNLALKANEQAASLEQTAAALEEITSITRNNAENAIKMATLGQTVKKSVFTGEQLASKTAVSMDEINEKVNAINEAITVIDQIAFQTNILSLNAAVEAATAGEAGRGFAVVAAEVRNLANRSADAAREIKNLVLEATSKANDGKNVSSDMIEGYKELNKNISETIHIIEDVSKASKEQMTGIEQINDAVNMLDRVTQENANESNQIKVIAQEVSQLAHELLTDAKTKKFN
;
A
#
# COMPACT_ATOMS: atom_id res chain seq x y z
N MET A 1 -63.24 -0.59 26.73
CA MET A 1 -62.09 -0.45 27.66
C MET A 1 -61.27 -1.74 27.74
N ASN A 2 -61.86 -2.88 28.12
CA ASN A 2 -61.15 -4.16 28.19
C ASN A 2 -60.52 -4.59 26.84
N SER A 3 -61.26 -4.46 25.73
CA SER A 3 -60.73 -4.70 24.37
C SER A 3 -59.57 -3.78 23.98
N SER A 4 -59.66 -2.49 24.33
CA SER A 4 -58.62 -1.50 24.08
C SER A 4 -57.33 -1.80 24.86
N MET A 5 -57.45 -2.24 26.11
CA MET A 5 -56.29 -2.65 26.93
C MET A 5 -55.66 -3.94 26.39
N ASN A 6 -56.47 -4.94 26.01
CA ASN A 6 -55.91 -6.12 25.34
C ASN A 6 -55.17 -5.77 24.04
N ASN A 7 -55.67 -4.80 23.26
CA ASN A 7 -54.97 -4.32 22.06
C ASN A 7 -53.62 -3.64 22.40
N LEU A 8 -53.59 -2.80 23.45
CA LEU A 8 -52.37 -2.15 23.90
C LEU A 8 -51.32 -3.17 24.39
N ALA A 9 -51.73 -4.15 25.19
CA ALA A 9 -50.86 -5.23 25.65
C ALA A 9 -50.30 -6.07 24.48
N LEU A 10 -51.12 -6.37 23.47
CA LEU A 10 -50.66 -7.05 22.25
C LEU A 10 -49.61 -6.23 21.50
N LYS A 11 -49.87 -4.94 21.29
CA LYS A 11 -48.91 -4.03 20.63
C LYS A 11 -47.60 -3.88 21.42
N ALA A 12 -47.67 -3.82 22.74
CA ALA A 12 -46.48 -3.76 23.58
C ALA A 12 -45.63 -5.04 23.44
N ASN A 13 -46.26 -6.23 23.38
CA ASN A 13 -45.53 -7.47 23.13
C ASN A 13 -44.91 -7.53 21.72
N GLU A 14 -45.62 -7.09 20.67
CA GLU A 14 -45.08 -7.01 19.31
C GLU A 14 -43.89 -6.03 19.23
N GLN A 15 -44.00 -4.91 19.94
CA GLN A 15 -42.93 -3.91 20.03
C GLN A 15 -41.72 -4.45 20.79
N ALA A 16 -41.92 -5.20 21.88
CA ALA A 16 -40.84 -5.85 22.63
C ALA A 16 -40.07 -6.85 21.74
N ALA A 17 -40.78 -7.69 20.98
CA ALA A 17 -40.15 -8.62 20.03
C ALA A 17 -39.34 -7.88 18.95
N SER A 18 -39.84 -6.72 18.47
CA SER A 18 -39.13 -5.90 17.49
C SER A 18 -37.88 -5.24 18.09
N LEU A 19 -37.93 -4.82 19.35
CA LEU A 19 -36.79 -4.28 20.08
C LEU A 19 -35.71 -5.35 20.34
N GLU A 20 -36.10 -6.58 20.63
CA GLU A 20 -35.18 -7.71 20.80
C GLU A 20 -34.40 -8.00 19.50
N GLN A 21 -35.09 -8.00 18.35
CA GLN A 21 -34.43 -8.11 17.04
C GLN A 21 -33.50 -6.92 16.75
N THR A 22 -33.91 -5.71 17.12
CA THR A 22 -33.10 -4.49 16.94
C THR A 22 -31.85 -4.53 17.82
N ALA A 23 -31.96 -5.00 19.06
CA ALA A 23 -30.83 -5.18 19.98
C ALA A 23 -29.83 -6.20 19.42
N ALA A 24 -30.30 -7.35 18.92
CA ALA A 24 -29.44 -8.34 18.28
C ALA A 24 -28.68 -7.78 17.05
N ALA A 25 -29.37 -7.02 16.19
CA ALA A 25 -28.74 -6.35 15.06
C ALA A 25 -27.70 -5.29 15.51
N LEU A 26 -27.97 -4.58 16.59
CA LEU A 26 -27.02 -3.61 17.17
C LEU A 26 -25.78 -4.29 17.75
N GLU A 27 -25.90 -5.45 18.38
CA GLU A 27 -24.74 -6.22 18.85
C GLU A 27 -23.85 -6.66 17.67
N GLU A 28 -24.45 -7.12 16.57
CA GLU A 28 -23.72 -7.48 15.36
C GLU A 28 -23.00 -6.27 14.75
N ILE A 29 -23.70 -5.14 14.60
CA ILE A 29 -23.10 -3.89 14.10
C ILE A 29 -21.99 -3.40 15.03
N THR A 30 -22.16 -3.50 16.35
CA THR A 30 -21.13 -3.16 17.34
C THR A 30 -19.88 -4.00 17.13
N SER A 31 -20.04 -5.32 16.95
CA SER A 31 -18.95 -6.26 16.69
C SER A 31 -18.19 -5.92 15.40
N ILE A 32 -18.92 -5.68 14.31
CA ILE A 32 -18.34 -5.31 13.01
C ILE A 32 -17.57 -3.98 13.13
N THR A 33 -18.15 -2.99 13.80
CA THR A 33 -17.54 -1.66 13.96
C THR A 33 -16.26 -1.74 14.80
N ARG A 34 -16.25 -2.54 15.87
CA ARG A 34 -15.04 -2.82 16.66
C ARG A 34 -13.95 -3.50 15.82
N ASN A 35 -14.33 -4.50 15.03
CA ASN A 35 -13.40 -5.20 14.13
C ASN A 35 -12.81 -4.26 13.08
N ASN A 36 -13.62 -3.36 12.51
CA ASN A 36 -13.15 -2.33 11.57
C ASN A 36 -12.11 -1.40 12.22
N ALA A 37 -12.34 -0.95 13.45
CA ALA A 37 -11.38 -0.12 14.18
C ALA A 37 -10.06 -0.87 14.42
N GLU A 38 -10.11 -2.14 14.84
CA GLU A 38 -8.91 -2.97 15.02
C GLU A 38 -8.16 -3.20 13.70
N ASN A 39 -8.88 -3.45 12.61
CA ASN A 39 -8.28 -3.63 11.29
C ASN A 39 -7.64 -2.35 10.78
N ALA A 40 -8.25 -1.19 11.02
CA ALA A 40 -7.64 0.10 10.67
C ALA A 40 -6.29 0.29 11.39
N ILE A 41 -6.19 -0.07 12.67
CA ILE A 41 -4.92 0.00 13.42
C ILE A 41 -3.86 -0.95 12.82
N LYS A 42 -4.26 -2.18 12.46
CA LYS A 42 -3.37 -3.15 11.79
C LYS A 42 -2.91 -2.64 10.42
N MET A 43 -3.83 -2.09 9.63
CA MET A 43 -3.55 -1.49 8.32
C MET A 43 -2.59 -0.31 8.45
N ALA A 44 -2.74 0.56 9.45
CA ALA A 44 -1.81 1.66 9.69
C ALA A 44 -0.40 1.15 10.00
N THR A 45 -0.28 0.12 10.83
CA THR A 45 1.01 -0.51 11.18
C THR A 45 1.68 -1.13 9.94
N LEU A 46 0.91 -1.84 9.11
CA LEU A 46 1.38 -2.39 7.85
C LEU A 46 1.80 -1.26 6.88
N GLY A 47 1.02 -0.19 6.80
CA GLY A 47 1.32 0.99 5.99
C GLY A 47 2.67 1.61 6.37
N GLN A 48 2.98 1.74 7.65
CA GLN A 48 4.29 2.21 8.13
C GLN A 48 5.43 1.26 7.72
N THR A 49 5.19 -0.05 7.76
CA THR A 49 6.18 -1.06 7.33
C THR A 49 6.45 -0.96 5.82
N VAL A 50 5.41 -0.79 5.02
CA VAL A 50 5.51 -0.57 3.57
C VAL A 50 6.25 0.74 3.28
N LYS A 51 5.92 1.83 3.97
CA LYS A 51 6.58 3.12 3.82
C LYS A 51 8.08 3.04 4.09
N LYS A 52 8.49 2.30 5.14
CA LYS A 52 9.91 2.02 5.41
C LYS A 52 10.57 1.25 4.28
N SER A 53 9.89 0.23 3.74
CA SER A 53 10.41 -0.59 2.63
C SER A 53 10.59 0.22 1.35
N VAL A 54 9.64 1.11 1.03
CA VAL A 54 9.71 2.06 -0.08
C VAL A 54 10.93 3.00 0.08
N PHE A 55 11.13 3.55 1.28
CA PHE A 55 12.28 4.40 1.57
C PHE A 55 13.63 3.66 1.41
N THR A 56 13.71 2.42 1.87
CA THR A 56 14.90 1.58 1.62
C THR A 56 15.10 1.30 0.13
N GLY A 57 14.02 1.05 -0.62
CA GLY A 57 14.06 0.89 -2.07
C GLY A 57 14.61 2.12 -2.78
N GLU A 58 14.17 3.32 -2.39
CA GLU A 58 14.66 4.60 -2.90
C GLU A 58 16.17 4.77 -2.65
N GLN A 59 16.64 4.45 -1.44
CA GLN A 59 18.07 4.52 -1.10
C GLN A 59 18.91 3.56 -1.94
N LEU A 60 18.42 2.33 -2.18
CA LEU A 60 19.11 1.35 -3.00
C LEU A 60 19.15 1.77 -4.47
N ALA A 61 18.07 2.36 -5.00
CA ALA A 61 18.05 2.91 -6.35
C ALA A 61 19.06 4.07 -6.50
N SER A 62 19.10 4.99 -5.51
CA SER A 62 20.09 6.07 -5.45
C SER A 62 21.53 5.54 -5.42
N LYS A 63 21.81 4.54 -4.58
CA LYS A 63 23.12 3.88 -4.54
C LYS A 63 23.48 3.23 -5.88
N THR A 64 22.51 2.62 -6.56
CA THR A 64 22.71 2.00 -7.86
C THR A 64 23.08 3.05 -8.92
N ALA A 65 22.40 4.21 -8.92
CA ALA A 65 22.74 5.32 -9.81
C ALA A 65 24.18 5.81 -9.60
N VAL A 66 24.61 5.98 -8.35
CA VAL A 66 25.99 6.35 -8.01
C VAL A 66 26.99 5.29 -8.49
N SER A 67 26.71 4.01 -8.27
CA SER A 67 27.58 2.93 -8.77
C SER A 67 27.67 2.89 -10.29
N MET A 68 26.61 3.22 -11.02
CA MET A 68 26.66 3.35 -12.48
C MET A 68 27.51 4.55 -12.94
N ASP A 69 27.50 5.65 -12.17
CA ASP A 69 28.41 6.79 -12.41
C ASP A 69 29.87 6.41 -12.19
N GLU A 70 30.18 5.71 -11.10
CA GLU A 70 31.53 5.20 -10.84
C GLU A 70 32.00 4.24 -11.95
N ILE A 71 31.11 3.35 -12.44
CA ILE A 71 31.42 2.48 -13.57
C ILE A 71 31.73 3.31 -14.83
N ASN A 72 30.92 4.32 -15.14
CA ASN A 72 31.16 5.20 -16.29
C ASN A 72 32.52 5.89 -16.21
N GLU A 73 32.92 6.39 -15.05
CA GLU A 73 34.26 6.97 -14.84
C GLU A 73 35.38 5.96 -15.13
N LYS A 74 35.25 4.73 -14.64
CA LYS A 74 36.24 3.67 -14.89
C LYS A 74 36.29 3.25 -16.36
N VAL A 75 35.15 3.15 -17.03
CA VAL A 75 35.07 2.80 -18.45
C VAL A 75 35.69 3.91 -19.31
N ASN A 76 35.49 5.18 -18.96
CA ASN A 76 36.15 6.31 -19.63
C ASN A 76 37.68 6.26 -19.47
N ALA A 77 38.18 5.99 -18.27
CA ALA A 77 39.62 5.83 -18.04
C ALA A 77 40.22 4.67 -18.87
N ILE A 78 39.47 3.56 -19.02
CA ILE A 78 39.88 2.46 -19.91
C ILE A 78 39.92 2.93 -21.36
N ASN A 79 38.91 3.68 -21.84
CA ASN A 79 38.88 4.21 -23.21
C ASN A 79 40.10 5.10 -23.52
N GLU A 80 40.50 5.94 -22.58
CA GLU A 80 41.71 6.77 -22.69
C GLU A 80 42.98 5.90 -22.79
N ALA A 81 43.11 4.89 -21.94
CA ALA A 81 44.24 3.96 -21.98
C ALA A 81 44.31 3.18 -23.30
N ILE A 82 43.17 2.71 -23.82
CA ILE A 82 43.10 2.03 -25.13
C ILE A 82 43.48 2.97 -26.27
N THR A 83 43.11 4.25 -26.19
CA THR A 83 43.51 5.27 -27.17
C THR A 83 45.03 5.46 -27.18
N VAL A 84 45.68 5.45 -26.02
CA VAL A 84 47.15 5.50 -25.92
C VAL A 84 47.81 4.25 -26.50
N ILE A 85 47.23 3.07 -26.28
CA ILE A 85 47.73 1.80 -26.87
C ILE A 85 47.65 1.82 -28.40
N ASP A 86 46.54 2.30 -28.97
CA ASP A 86 46.37 2.46 -30.42
C ASP A 86 47.41 3.43 -31.01
N GLN A 87 47.69 4.54 -30.31
CA GLN A 87 48.76 5.47 -30.68
C GLN A 87 50.16 4.82 -30.64
N ILE A 88 50.47 4.03 -29.61
CA ILE A 88 51.74 3.29 -29.52
C ILE A 88 51.85 2.26 -30.65
N ALA A 89 50.78 1.52 -30.95
CA ALA A 89 50.73 0.57 -32.05
C ALA A 89 50.99 1.26 -33.39
N PHE A 90 50.36 2.41 -33.63
CA PHE A 90 50.58 3.22 -34.83
C PHE A 90 52.03 3.71 -34.93
N GLN A 91 52.60 4.26 -33.86
CA GLN A 91 54.01 4.69 -33.83
C GLN A 91 54.96 3.53 -34.10
N THR A 92 54.71 2.36 -33.49
CA THR A 92 55.51 1.14 -33.70
C THR A 92 55.45 0.67 -35.15
N ASN A 93 54.26 0.73 -35.77
CA ASN A 93 54.09 0.42 -37.19
C ASN A 93 54.92 1.38 -38.08
N ILE A 94 54.94 2.68 -37.79
CA ILE A 94 55.79 3.65 -38.52
C ILE A 94 57.28 3.37 -38.30
N LEU A 95 57.72 3.11 -37.06
CA LEU A 95 59.12 2.75 -36.78
C LEU A 95 59.55 1.49 -37.53
N SER A 96 58.70 0.46 -37.56
CA SER A 96 58.99 -0.80 -38.26
C SER A 96 59.08 -0.61 -39.78
N LEU A 97 58.26 0.29 -40.35
CA LEU A 97 58.32 0.64 -41.76
C LEU A 97 59.65 1.34 -42.09
N ASN A 98 60.06 2.31 -41.27
CA ASN A 98 61.35 2.99 -41.44
C ASN A 98 62.53 2.00 -41.34
N ALA A 99 62.48 1.08 -40.39
CA ALA A 99 63.49 0.03 -40.24
C ALA A 99 63.54 -0.91 -41.46
N ALA A 100 62.38 -1.26 -42.04
CA ALA A 100 62.32 -2.06 -43.27
C ALA A 100 62.92 -1.32 -44.48
N VAL A 101 62.70 0.00 -44.58
CA VAL A 101 63.31 0.84 -45.63
C VAL A 101 64.84 0.87 -45.46
N GLU A 102 65.34 1.12 -44.26
CA GLU A 102 66.79 1.16 -44.00
C GLU A 102 67.46 -0.20 -44.25
N ALA A 103 66.79 -1.30 -43.87
CA ALA A 103 67.24 -2.66 -44.15
C ALA A 103 67.32 -2.95 -45.66
N ALA A 104 66.38 -2.41 -46.46
CA ALA A 104 66.44 -2.51 -47.91
C ALA A 104 67.60 -1.70 -48.50
N THR A 105 67.89 -0.51 -47.94
CA THR A 105 69.05 0.32 -48.32
C THR A 105 70.38 -0.39 -48.07
N ALA A 106 70.48 -1.19 -47.00
CA ALA A 106 71.67 -1.97 -46.65
C ALA A 106 71.89 -3.25 -47.48
N GLY A 107 71.00 -3.59 -48.41
CA GLY A 107 71.16 -4.73 -49.33
C GLY A 107 71.25 -6.09 -48.61
N GLU A 108 72.24 -6.92 -48.96
CA GLU A 108 72.40 -8.25 -48.36
C GLU A 108 72.70 -8.21 -46.85
N ALA A 109 73.39 -7.17 -46.36
CA ALA A 109 73.70 -7.02 -44.94
C ALA A 109 72.45 -6.74 -44.08
N GLY A 110 71.40 -6.17 -44.69
CA GLY A 110 70.13 -5.81 -44.02
C GLY A 110 69.08 -6.92 -43.97
N ARG A 111 69.30 -8.09 -44.59
CA ARG A 111 68.29 -9.15 -44.72
C ARG A 111 67.70 -9.62 -43.38
N GLY A 112 68.54 -9.79 -42.35
CA GLY A 112 68.08 -10.16 -41.01
C GLY A 112 67.23 -9.08 -40.34
N PHE A 113 67.62 -7.81 -40.50
CA PHE A 113 66.87 -6.66 -39.99
C PHE A 113 65.52 -6.49 -40.69
N ALA A 114 65.45 -6.76 -42.00
CA ALA A 114 64.20 -6.69 -42.76
C ALA A 114 63.14 -7.68 -42.23
N VAL A 115 63.55 -8.89 -41.84
CA VAL A 115 62.64 -9.90 -41.25
C VAL A 115 62.12 -9.44 -39.89
N VAL A 116 63.00 -8.93 -39.03
CA VAL A 116 62.59 -8.40 -37.71
C VAL A 116 61.65 -7.21 -37.87
N ALA A 117 61.94 -6.30 -38.80
CA ALA A 117 61.08 -5.15 -39.08
C ALA A 117 59.67 -5.59 -39.56
N ALA A 118 59.58 -6.62 -40.41
CA ALA A 118 58.30 -7.17 -40.84
C ALA A 118 57.51 -7.82 -39.69
N GLU A 119 58.18 -8.54 -38.78
CA GLU A 119 57.54 -9.16 -37.62
C GLU A 119 57.04 -8.11 -36.61
N VAL A 120 57.85 -7.08 -36.33
CA VAL A 120 57.44 -5.94 -35.49
C VAL A 120 56.24 -5.21 -36.09
N ARG A 121 56.22 -5.06 -37.42
CA ARG A 121 55.08 -4.47 -38.14
C ARG A 121 53.81 -5.30 -38.00
N ASN A 122 53.93 -6.62 -38.12
CA ASN A 122 52.80 -7.53 -37.93
C ASN A 122 52.25 -7.44 -36.51
N LEU A 123 53.13 -7.45 -35.51
CA LEU A 123 52.74 -7.30 -34.11
C LEU A 123 52.07 -5.95 -33.83
N ALA A 124 52.57 -4.86 -34.41
CA ALA A 124 51.96 -3.54 -34.30
C ALA A 124 50.54 -3.50 -34.87
N ASN A 125 50.30 -4.09 -36.05
CA ASN A 125 48.96 -4.18 -36.64
C ASN A 125 48.02 -5.01 -35.76
N ARG A 126 48.48 -6.16 -35.25
CA ARG A 126 47.69 -7.00 -34.33
C ARG A 126 47.31 -6.26 -33.05
N SER A 127 48.21 -5.45 -32.50
CA SER A 127 47.92 -4.60 -31.33
C SER A 127 46.89 -3.53 -31.64
N ALA A 128 46.95 -2.90 -32.81
CA ALA A 128 45.97 -1.90 -33.24
C ALA A 128 44.57 -2.51 -33.43
N ASP A 129 44.49 -3.71 -34.05
CA ASP A 129 43.23 -4.43 -34.21
C ASP A 129 42.62 -4.81 -32.86
N ALA A 130 43.43 -5.33 -31.93
CA ALA A 130 42.98 -5.64 -30.56
C ALA A 130 42.52 -4.38 -29.80
N ALA A 131 43.25 -3.26 -29.93
CA ALA A 131 42.85 -1.99 -29.33
C ALA A 131 41.49 -1.52 -29.87
N ARG A 132 41.25 -1.66 -31.18
CA ARG A 132 39.95 -1.31 -31.80
C ARG A 132 38.82 -2.22 -31.29
N GLU A 133 39.05 -3.52 -31.14
CA GLU A 133 38.05 -4.45 -30.61
C GLU A 133 37.68 -4.12 -29.15
N ILE A 134 38.68 -3.86 -28.30
CA ILE A 134 38.43 -3.45 -26.90
C ILE A 134 37.69 -2.12 -26.86
N LYS A 135 38.03 -1.17 -27.73
CA LYS A 135 37.32 0.12 -27.82
C LYS A 135 35.82 -0.06 -28.10
N ASN A 136 35.45 -0.99 -28.97
CA ASN A 136 34.04 -1.29 -29.24
C ASN A 136 33.34 -1.86 -27.99
N LEU A 137 33.98 -2.80 -27.28
CA LEU A 137 33.43 -3.36 -26.03
C LEU A 137 33.25 -2.28 -24.94
N VAL A 138 34.20 -1.35 -24.85
CA VAL A 138 34.14 -0.21 -23.92
C VAL A 138 32.95 0.70 -24.26
N LEU A 139 32.73 1.01 -25.55
CA LEU A 139 31.57 1.81 -25.98
C LEU A 139 30.24 1.13 -25.64
N GLU A 140 30.14 -0.18 -25.84
CA GLU A 140 28.96 -0.95 -25.44
C GLU A 140 28.75 -0.93 -23.93
N ALA A 141 29.82 -1.10 -23.14
CA ALA A 141 29.78 -1.04 -21.68
C ALA A 141 29.34 0.34 -21.19
N THR A 142 29.85 1.43 -21.79
CA THR A 142 29.40 2.80 -21.50
C THR A 142 27.90 2.97 -21.78
N SER A 143 27.42 2.47 -22.92
CA SER A 143 25.99 2.54 -23.25
C SER A 143 25.15 1.81 -22.19
N LYS A 144 25.55 0.61 -21.78
CA LYS A 144 24.84 -0.18 -20.76
C LYS A 144 24.87 0.45 -19.38
N ALA A 145 25.98 1.07 -18.98
CA ALA A 145 26.07 1.79 -17.71
C ALA A 145 25.15 3.03 -17.71
N ASN A 146 25.09 3.78 -18.81
CA ASN A 146 24.17 4.90 -18.97
C ASN A 146 22.70 4.46 -18.92
N ASP A 147 22.35 3.37 -19.60
CA ASP A 147 21.00 2.80 -19.52
C ASP A 147 20.66 2.41 -18.07
N GLY A 148 21.58 1.75 -17.37
CA GLY A 148 21.42 1.38 -15.95
C GLY A 148 21.23 2.59 -15.03
N LYS A 149 21.95 3.69 -15.31
CA LYS A 149 21.77 4.97 -14.60
C LYS A 149 20.37 5.55 -14.83
N ASN A 150 19.91 5.58 -16.07
CA ASN A 150 18.58 6.09 -16.42
C ASN A 150 17.48 5.29 -15.72
N VAL A 151 17.55 3.96 -15.79
CA VAL A 151 16.61 3.07 -15.09
C VAL A 151 16.62 3.32 -13.58
N SER A 152 17.81 3.50 -12.98
CA SER A 152 17.93 3.81 -11.55
C SER A 152 17.29 5.16 -11.20
N SER A 153 17.42 6.16 -12.08
CA SER A 153 16.76 7.47 -11.92
C SER A 153 15.24 7.36 -11.98
N ASP A 154 14.70 6.60 -12.93
CA ASP A 154 13.26 6.34 -13.04
C ASP A 154 12.73 5.58 -11.81
N MET A 155 13.51 4.62 -11.29
CA MET A 155 13.19 3.92 -10.04
C MET A 155 13.11 4.89 -8.85
N ILE A 156 14.02 5.86 -8.73
CA ILE A 156 13.98 6.87 -7.67
C ILE A 156 12.68 7.65 -7.72
N GLU A 157 12.26 8.11 -8.91
CA GLU A 157 11.01 8.84 -9.07
C GLU A 157 9.79 7.96 -8.76
N GLY A 158 9.79 6.71 -9.22
CA GLY A 158 8.74 5.74 -8.89
C GLY A 158 8.63 5.48 -7.38
N TYR A 159 9.75 5.39 -6.66
CA TYR A 159 9.71 5.24 -5.21
C TYR A 159 9.20 6.49 -4.48
N LYS A 160 9.48 7.70 -4.98
CA LYS A 160 8.90 8.93 -4.42
C LYS A 160 7.39 8.96 -4.59
N GLU A 161 6.88 8.59 -5.77
CA GLU A 161 5.45 8.51 -6.02
C GLU A 161 4.80 7.44 -5.12
N LEU A 162 5.41 6.27 -4.99
CA LEU A 162 4.95 5.24 -4.05
C LEU A 162 4.93 5.75 -2.60
N ASN A 163 5.92 6.55 -2.19
CA ASN A 163 5.97 7.13 -0.84
C ASN A 163 4.81 8.12 -0.61
N LYS A 164 4.47 8.92 -1.62
CA LYS A 164 3.30 9.80 -1.58
C LYS A 164 2.01 8.98 -1.45
N ASN A 165 1.82 7.99 -2.31
CA ASN A 165 0.61 7.17 -2.34
C ASN A 165 0.41 6.36 -1.05
N ILE A 166 1.48 5.80 -0.48
CA ILE A 166 1.38 5.08 0.81
C ILE A 166 1.10 6.04 1.96
N SER A 167 1.63 7.27 1.92
CA SER A 167 1.35 8.27 2.95
C SER A 167 -0.12 8.72 2.91
N GLU A 168 -0.68 8.91 1.73
CA GLU A 168 -2.12 9.19 1.55
C GLU A 168 -2.99 8.01 2.00
N THR A 169 -2.58 6.78 1.69
CA THR A 169 -3.27 5.56 2.15
C THR A 169 -3.30 5.49 3.68
N ILE A 170 -2.19 5.79 4.36
CA ILE A 170 -2.13 5.82 5.83
C ILE A 170 -3.09 6.89 6.39
N HIS A 171 -3.16 8.07 5.77
CA HIS A 171 -4.11 9.11 6.18
C HIS A 171 -5.56 8.64 6.08
N ILE A 172 -5.93 7.99 4.98
CA ILE A 172 -7.29 7.43 4.79
C ILE A 172 -7.60 6.39 5.88
N ILE A 173 -6.63 5.55 6.23
CA ILE A 173 -6.79 4.55 7.30
C ILE A 173 -7.00 5.23 8.66
N GLU A 174 -6.30 6.34 8.94
CA GLU A 174 -6.51 7.14 10.14
C GLU A 174 -7.93 7.74 10.19
N ASP A 175 -8.42 8.25 9.06
CA ASP A 175 -9.80 8.74 8.93
C ASP A 175 -10.83 7.62 9.19
N VAL A 176 -10.62 6.42 8.64
CA VAL A 176 -11.47 5.25 8.88
C VAL A 176 -11.46 4.84 10.36
N SER A 177 -10.30 4.85 11.01
CA SER A 177 -10.17 4.57 12.43
C SER A 177 -10.96 5.56 13.28
N LYS A 178 -10.86 6.85 12.94
CA LYS A 178 -11.59 7.92 13.62
C LYS A 178 -13.11 7.80 13.41
N ALA A 179 -13.54 7.58 12.17
CA ALA A 179 -14.95 7.35 11.84
C ALA A 179 -15.52 6.12 12.55
N SER A 180 -14.75 5.03 12.63
CA SER A 180 -15.16 3.80 13.35
C SER A 180 -15.32 4.06 14.86
N LYS A 181 -14.48 4.93 15.43
CA LYS A 181 -14.60 5.34 16.84
C LYS A 181 -15.83 6.22 17.08
N GLU A 182 -16.13 7.15 16.17
CA GLU A 182 -17.35 7.95 16.21
C GLU A 182 -18.61 7.09 16.04
N GLN A 183 -18.56 6.09 15.15
CA GLN A 183 -19.62 5.09 15.00
C GLN A 183 -19.86 4.29 16.28
N MET A 184 -18.80 3.86 16.99
CA MET A 184 -18.97 3.18 18.29
C MET A 184 -19.73 4.07 19.30
N THR A 185 -19.36 5.35 19.42
CA THR A 185 -20.08 6.29 20.29
C THR A 185 -21.54 6.44 19.88
N GLY A 186 -21.82 6.51 18.57
CA GLY A 186 -23.19 6.57 18.05
C GLY A 186 -24.00 5.31 18.35
N ILE A 187 -23.37 4.13 18.27
CA ILE A 187 -24.00 2.85 18.60
C ILE A 187 -24.30 2.76 20.09
N GLU A 188 -23.41 3.23 20.97
CA GLU A 188 -23.67 3.31 22.42
C GLU A 188 -24.93 4.14 22.71
N GLN A 189 -25.08 5.31 22.07
CA GLN A 189 -26.28 6.14 22.21
C GLN A 189 -27.56 5.45 21.71
N ILE A 190 -27.47 4.70 20.60
CA ILE A 190 -28.61 3.94 20.09
C ILE A 190 -28.96 2.79 21.07
N ASN A 191 -27.95 2.12 21.63
CA ASN A 191 -28.17 1.06 22.61
C ASN A 191 -28.90 1.59 23.86
N ASP A 192 -28.48 2.74 24.38
CA ASP A 192 -29.16 3.43 25.49
C ASP A 192 -30.62 3.76 25.15
N ALA A 193 -30.88 4.26 23.93
CA ALA A 193 -32.23 4.57 23.47
C ALA A 193 -33.11 3.30 23.34
N VAL A 194 -32.55 2.19 22.84
CA VAL A 194 -33.26 0.90 22.75
C VAL A 194 -33.58 0.35 24.14
N ASN A 195 -32.65 0.41 25.08
CA ASN A 195 -32.90 0.02 26.48
C ASN A 195 -33.99 0.86 27.13
N MET A 196 -34.02 2.17 26.86
CA MET A 196 -35.09 3.05 27.33
C MET A 196 -36.45 2.70 26.69
N LEU A 197 -36.48 2.42 25.38
CA LEU A 197 -37.71 1.99 24.69
C LEU A 197 -38.23 0.66 25.21
N ASP A 198 -37.35 -0.30 25.52
CA ASP A 198 -37.73 -1.58 26.11
C ASP A 198 -38.38 -1.36 27.49
N ARG A 199 -37.76 -0.53 28.34
CA ARG A 199 -38.34 -0.17 29.65
C ARG A 199 -39.74 0.44 29.51
N VAL A 200 -39.91 1.43 28.63
CA VAL A 200 -41.21 2.07 28.39
C VAL A 200 -42.23 1.08 27.81
N THR A 201 -41.79 0.13 26.97
CA THR A 201 -42.66 -0.91 26.41
C THR A 201 -43.16 -1.86 27.50
N GLN A 202 -42.29 -2.27 28.43
CA GLN A 202 -42.66 -3.08 29.59
C GLN A 202 -43.59 -2.31 30.55
N GLU A 203 -43.32 -1.03 30.80
CA GLU A 203 -44.20 -0.15 31.59
C GLU A 203 -45.60 -0.05 30.96
N ASN A 204 -45.70 0.19 29.65
CA ASN A 204 -46.97 0.23 28.92
C ASN A 204 -47.76 -1.09 29.02
N ALA A 205 -47.07 -2.24 28.92
CA ALA A 205 -47.70 -3.55 29.08
C ALA A 205 -48.25 -3.75 30.51
N ASN A 206 -47.48 -3.32 31.52
CA ASN A 206 -47.89 -3.40 32.92
C ASN A 206 -49.06 -2.47 33.23
N GLU A 207 -48.98 -1.19 32.85
CA GLU A 207 -50.07 -0.20 33.01
C GLU A 207 -51.35 -0.65 32.31
N SER A 208 -51.24 -1.21 31.10
CA SER A 208 -52.39 -1.76 30.39
C SER A 208 -53.08 -2.87 31.17
N ASN A 209 -52.31 -3.76 31.80
CA ASN A 209 -52.84 -4.80 32.67
C ASN A 209 -53.47 -4.23 33.94
N GLN A 210 -52.86 -3.25 34.59
CA GLN A 210 -53.43 -2.58 35.77
C GLN A 210 -54.76 -1.90 35.44
N ILE A 211 -54.84 -1.15 34.34
CA ILE A 211 -56.09 -0.51 33.88
C ILE A 211 -57.14 -1.57 33.52
N LYS A 212 -56.74 -2.71 32.96
CA LYS A 212 -57.66 -3.83 32.69
C LYS A 212 -58.30 -4.36 33.98
N VAL A 213 -57.52 -4.54 35.04
CA VAL A 213 -58.02 -4.97 36.36
C VAL A 213 -58.99 -3.94 36.93
N ILE A 214 -58.61 -2.66 36.94
CA ILE A 214 -59.49 -1.57 37.41
C ILE A 214 -60.81 -1.54 36.61
N ALA A 215 -60.75 -1.69 35.28
CA ALA A 215 -61.95 -1.73 34.45
C ALA A 215 -62.86 -2.93 34.77
N GLN A 216 -62.29 -4.08 35.15
CA GLN A 216 -63.05 -5.25 35.59
C GLN A 216 -63.72 -4.98 36.95
N GLU A 217 -63.00 -4.40 37.91
CA GLU A 217 -63.54 -4.03 39.22
C GLU A 217 -64.68 -3.01 39.11
N VAL A 218 -64.50 -1.97 38.29
CA VAL A 218 -65.54 -0.96 38.04
C VAL A 218 -66.76 -1.58 37.35
N SER A 219 -66.56 -2.49 36.40
CA SER A 219 -67.66 -3.21 35.74
C SER A 219 -68.42 -4.09 36.73
N GLN A 220 -67.71 -4.77 37.64
CA GLN A 220 -68.30 -5.60 38.69
C GLN A 220 -69.13 -4.73 39.65
N LEU A 221 -68.56 -3.63 40.14
CA LEU A 221 -69.23 -2.68 41.03
C LEU A 221 -70.50 -2.10 40.39
N ALA A 222 -70.44 -1.73 39.11
CA ALA A 222 -71.61 -1.24 38.37
C ALA A 222 -72.71 -2.31 38.26
N HIS A 223 -72.34 -3.59 38.07
CA HIS A 223 -73.29 -4.69 38.03
C HIS A 223 -73.95 -4.94 39.39
N GLU A 224 -73.17 -4.87 40.47
CA GLU A 224 -73.66 -4.99 41.85
C GLU A 224 -74.63 -3.85 42.19
N LEU A 225 -74.28 -2.60 41.87
CA LEU A 225 -75.16 -1.44 42.06
C LEU A 225 -76.46 -1.55 41.25
N LEU A 226 -76.40 -2.01 40.00
CA LEU A 226 -77.58 -2.25 39.19
C LEU A 226 -78.48 -3.34 39.79
N THR A 227 -77.87 -4.38 40.35
CA THR A 227 -78.58 -5.47 41.01
C THR A 227 -79.25 -4.98 42.29
N ASP A 228 -78.53 -4.24 43.14
CA ASP A 228 -79.09 -3.61 44.35
C ASP A 228 -80.28 -2.70 44.02
N ALA A 229 -80.13 -1.83 43.02
CA ALA A 229 -81.19 -0.94 42.54
C ALA A 229 -82.43 -1.70 42.05
N LYS A 230 -82.25 -2.82 41.33
CA LYS A 230 -83.38 -3.68 40.89
C LYS A 230 -84.08 -4.40 42.03
N THR A 231 -83.35 -4.72 43.10
CA THR A 231 -83.92 -5.43 44.27
C THR A 231 -84.68 -4.50 45.22
N LYS A 232 -84.40 -3.19 45.22
CA LYS A 232 -85.17 -2.20 45.97
C LYS A 232 -86.47 -1.85 45.24
N LYS A 233 -87.57 -2.51 45.60
CA LYS A 233 -88.92 -2.04 45.27
C LYS A 233 -89.16 -0.71 45.98
N PHE A 234 -89.42 0.36 45.23
CA PHE A 234 -89.97 1.59 45.76
C PHE A 234 -91.44 1.34 46.12
N ASN A 235 -91.77 1.38 47.41
CA ASN A 235 -93.14 1.40 47.93
C ASN A 235 -93.64 2.84 48.01
#